data_AF-A0A842JTF0-F1
#
_entry.id   AF-A0A842JTF0-F1
#
_cell.length_a   1.000
_cell.length_b   1.000
_cell.length_c   1.000
_cell.angle_alpha   90.00
_cell.angle_beta   90.00
_cell.angle_gamma   90.00
#
_symmetry.space_group_name_H-M   'P 1'
#
loop_
_entity.id
_entity.type
_entity.pdbx_description
1 polymer ?
#
loop_
_entity_poly.entity_id
_entity_poly.type
_entity_poly.pdbx_seq_one_letter_code
_entity_poly.pdbx_strand_id
1 'polypeptide(L)'
;MTVHLVAGQNTPLPSRVLRFRAVDATPIDVSALIVDGDPRTLSSDHFVFYNQPRAAGVELDPDGTIGLRLDGVDPAAAAVLCVVSVDSASPGGPATLCRQGLSVTLTDENGYPLVVFDVPLVGSEAAAICLEIYRRGTEWKVRAVGQGYDGGLAELITRHGVEVDEPAPAGVEQIPAVPGPAGIPLDPAHSFERAWMILEDAARSAASFRSSREYAQARLDDELSASVADPSTRNSPAVVEAQAAAQERSDALVAEAQRKFDGETTQLADELRAIDPLLPRSLATFESAAWTNPVPSSAAADGLRLGELSAPDLGELRVPFCVHYPPGRPLWVVGDPAEAAPVVAALAVRTLVASPGMAPRLAVIDLSGSLRTLTEPLGAVLDSPVVTSASDVTARLTALSESVDLAEMAARSGIRDSIPEPRLVILGDFPHGYGAEDAARIVHLADHGPAVGTSLIIVGDSAGAASDPGVAVLERIAQQIPASGILTVSDPWTGNDWILTPDRLPDHPLHRASVLDSLTGQ
;
A
#
# COMPACT_ATOMS: atom_id res chain seq x y z
N MET A 1 -14.64 25.45 -25.84
CA MET A 1 -13.24 25.92 -25.88
C MET A 1 -12.62 25.57 -24.54
N THR A 2 -11.57 24.76 -24.53
CA THR A 2 -10.85 24.38 -23.30
C THR A 2 -10.03 25.55 -22.80
N VAL A 3 -10.08 25.83 -21.50
CA VAL A 3 -9.35 26.91 -20.86
C VAL A 3 -8.22 26.33 -20.02
N HIS A 4 -6.98 26.72 -20.29
CA HIS A 4 -5.85 26.41 -19.41
C HIS A 4 -5.78 27.47 -18.32
N LEU A 5 -5.94 27.06 -17.07
CA LEU A 5 -5.84 27.96 -15.92
C LEU A 5 -4.44 27.90 -15.31
N VAL A 6 -4.06 28.98 -14.63
CA VAL A 6 -2.95 28.99 -13.67
C VAL A 6 -3.49 29.29 -12.28
N ALA A 7 -2.72 28.95 -11.24
CA ALA A 7 -3.13 29.14 -9.85
C ALA A 7 -3.69 30.55 -9.58
N GLY A 8 -4.86 30.61 -8.92
CA GLY A 8 -5.63 31.82 -8.64
C GLY A 8 -6.61 32.24 -9.75
N GLN A 9 -6.47 31.76 -10.99
CA GLN A 9 -7.42 32.09 -12.05
C GLN A 9 -8.75 31.36 -11.90
N ASN A 10 -9.83 31.97 -12.41
CA ASN A 10 -11.16 31.39 -12.40
C ASN A 10 -11.91 31.67 -13.71
N THR A 11 -12.83 30.78 -14.05
CA THR A 11 -13.69 30.89 -15.24
C THR A 11 -15.11 30.39 -14.92
N PRO A 12 -16.17 30.93 -15.54
CA PRO A 12 -17.51 30.36 -15.41
C PRO A 12 -17.60 28.94 -15.97
N LEU A 13 -18.45 28.12 -15.37
CA LEU A 13 -18.73 26.75 -15.82
C LEU A 13 -20.00 26.73 -16.70
N PRO A 14 -19.91 26.32 -17.97
CA PRO A 14 -21.06 26.30 -18.87
C PRO A 14 -21.99 25.08 -18.65
N SER A 15 -21.49 24.00 -18.05
CA SER A 15 -22.27 22.81 -17.71
C SER A 15 -22.54 22.69 -16.21
N ARG A 16 -23.63 22.00 -15.88
CA ARG A 16 -24.05 21.62 -14.52
C ARG A 16 -23.64 20.20 -14.14
N VAL A 17 -23.19 19.41 -15.11
CA VAL A 17 -22.68 18.05 -14.90
C VAL A 17 -21.22 18.04 -15.34
N LEU A 18 -20.34 17.70 -14.41
CA LEU A 18 -18.90 17.80 -14.59
C LEU A 18 -18.24 16.49 -14.18
N ARG A 19 -17.07 16.22 -14.77
CA ARG A 19 -16.20 15.13 -14.34
C ARG A 19 -14.81 15.69 -14.10
N PHE A 20 -14.32 15.53 -12.88
CA PHE A 20 -12.99 15.92 -12.47
C PHE A 20 -12.08 14.70 -12.48
N ARG A 21 -10.99 14.78 -13.23
CA ARG A 21 -9.97 13.75 -13.33
C ARG A 21 -8.60 14.36 -13.06
N ALA A 22 -7.80 13.65 -12.28
CA ALA A 22 -6.39 13.98 -12.08
C ALA A 22 -5.52 12.89 -12.71
N VAL A 23 -4.37 13.31 -13.23
CA VAL A 23 -3.31 12.42 -13.69
C VAL A 23 -2.02 12.91 -13.06
N ASP A 24 -1.25 11.99 -12.52
CA ASP A 24 0.10 12.25 -12.04
C ASP A 24 1.01 11.09 -12.47
N ALA A 25 2.33 11.32 -12.41
CA ALA A 25 3.32 10.28 -12.67
C ALA A 25 3.32 9.19 -11.58
N THR A 26 2.77 9.51 -10.41
CA THR A 26 2.59 8.59 -9.28
C THR A 26 1.11 8.23 -9.11
N PRO A 27 0.79 7.04 -8.57
CA PRO A 27 -0.58 6.72 -8.18
C PRO A 27 -1.11 7.76 -7.18
N ILE A 28 -2.30 8.27 -7.45
CA ILE A 28 -2.97 9.28 -6.62
C ILE A 28 -4.41 8.85 -6.36
N ASP A 29 -4.89 9.21 -5.18
CA ASP A 29 -6.30 9.15 -4.84
C ASP A 29 -6.96 10.48 -5.11
N VAL A 30 -8.19 10.42 -5.62
CA VAL A 30 -9.01 11.61 -5.86
C VAL A 30 -10.14 11.64 -4.84
N SER A 31 -10.31 12.79 -4.19
CA SER A 31 -11.36 13.03 -3.20
C SER A 31 -12.03 14.38 -3.43
N ALA A 32 -13.17 14.61 -2.78
CA ALA A 32 -13.85 15.90 -2.83
C ALA A 32 -14.44 16.29 -1.47
N LEU A 33 -14.31 17.57 -1.12
CA LEU A 33 -14.90 18.16 0.09
C LEU A 33 -16.00 19.15 -0.31
N ILE A 34 -17.20 18.99 0.25
CA ILE A 34 -18.30 19.95 0.08
C ILE A 34 -18.26 20.91 1.27
N VAL A 35 -17.99 22.18 0.99
CA VAL A 35 -17.64 23.18 2.02
C VAL A 35 -18.57 24.40 2.02
N ASP A 36 -18.68 25.04 3.17
CA ASP A 36 -19.42 26.28 3.39
C ASP A 36 -18.62 27.54 2.97
N GLY A 37 -19.12 28.72 3.34
CA GLY A 37 -18.50 30.01 3.01
C GLY A 37 -17.21 30.34 3.78
N ASP A 38 -16.86 29.57 4.82
CA ASP A 38 -15.60 29.65 5.57
C ASP A 38 -14.88 28.30 5.46
N PRO A 39 -14.33 28.00 4.28
CA PRO A 39 -14.20 26.68 3.62
C PRO A 39 -14.11 25.47 4.57
N ARG A 40 -15.18 25.18 5.29
CA ARG A 40 -15.29 24.06 6.22
C ARG A 40 -16.34 23.10 5.72
N THR A 41 -16.09 21.82 5.90
CA THR A 41 -17.08 20.78 5.59
C THR A 41 -18.32 20.95 6.45
N LEU A 42 -19.48 20.75 5.85
CA LEU A 42 -20.77 20.90 6.53
C LEU A 42 -20.98 19.80 7.59
N SER A 43 -20.48 18.59 7.32
CA SER A 43 -20.38 17.42 8.22
C SER A 43 -19.44 16.38 7.61
N SER A 44 -19.18 15.27 8.31
CA SER A 44 -18.45 14.12 7.76
C SER A 44 -19.12 13.49 6.52
N ASP A 45 -20.45 13.59 6.40
CA ASP A 45 -21.21 13.14 5.22
C ASP A 45 -20.90 13.95 3.95
N HIS A 46 -20.22 15.09 4.10
CA HIS A 46 -19.86 16.02 3.02
C HIS A 46 -18.43 15.83 2.52
N PHE A 47 -17.82 14.70 2.85
CA PHE A 47 -16.54 14.25 2.31
C PHE A 47 -16.74 13.04 1.41
N VAL A 48 -16.24 13.11 0.18
CA VAL A 48 -16.29 12.03 -0.81
C VAL A 48 -14.89 11.49 -1.02
N PHE A 49 -14.73 10.19 -0.74
CA PHE A 49 -13.48 9.43 -0.87
C PHE A 49 -13.83 7.95 -1.06
N TYR A 50 -12.84 7.07 -1.20
CA TYR A 50 -13.07 5.67 -1.56
C TYR A 50 -14.04 4.92 -0.61
N ASN A 51 -13.99 5.20 0.70
CA ASN A 51 -14.88 4.55 1.70
C ASN A 51 -16.27 5.22 1.80
N GLN A 52 -16.42 6.42 1.24
CA GLN A 52 -17.69 7.14 1.14
C GLN A 52 -17.81 7.74 -0.26
N PRO A 53 -18.11 6.92 -1.29
CA PRO A 53 -18.00 7.34 -2.68
C PRO A 53 -19.13 8.27 -3.14
N ARG A 54 -20.05 8.67 -2.25
CA ARG A 54 -21.19 9.52 -2.60
C ARG A 54 -21.50 10.53 -1.49
N ALA A 55 -21.77 11.76 -1.90
CA ALA A 55 -22.39 12.81 -1.11
C ALA A 55 -23.39 13.60 -1.97
N ALA A 56 -24.07 14.60 -1.40
CA ALA A 56 -25.04 15.42 -2.12
C ALA A 56 -24.44 16.03 -3.40
N GLY A 57 -24.84 15.51 -4.56
CA GLY A 57 -24.42 16.01 -5.88
C GLY A 57 -22.98 15.68 -6.29
N VAL A 58 -22.25 14.88 -5.51
CA VAL A 58 -20.85 14.51 -5.76
C VAL A 58 -20.66 13.01 -5.60
N GLU A 59 -19.99 12.37 -6.55
CA GLU A 59 -19.79 10.92 -6.59
C GLU A 59 -18.37 10.60 -7.07
N LEU A 60 -17.71 9.64 -6.42
CA LEU A 60 -16.46 9.04 -6.87
C LEU A 60 -16.80 7.79 -7.69
N ASP A 61 -16.44 7.83 -8.97
CA ASP A 61 -16.61 6.70 -9.87
C ASP A 61 -15.48 5.67 -9.69
N PRO A 62 -15.73 4.38 -10.02
CA PRO A 62 -14.72 3.32 -9.90
C PRO A 62 -13.44 3.54 -10.73
N ASP A 63 -13.46 4.45 -11.70
CA ASP A 63 -12.32 4.81 -12.54
C ASP A 63 -11.44 5.93 -11.95
N GLY A 64 -11.70 6.36 -10.70
CA GLY A 64 -10.97 7.42 -10.01
C GLY A 64 -11.39 8.83 -10.42
N THR A 65 -12.55 8.99 -11.07
CA THR A 65 -13.09 10.29 -11.48
C THR A 65 -14.13 10.79 -10.48
N ILE A 66 -14.09 12.08 -10.14
CA ILE A 66 -15.18 12.71 -9.37
C ILE A 66 -16.23 13.24 -10.34
N GLY A 67 -17.43 12.66 -10.30
CA GLY A 67 -18.63 13.19 -10.93
C GLY A 67 -19.29 14.26 -10.07
N LEU A 68 -19.60 15.43 -10.65
CA LEU A 68 -20.35 16.49 -9.99
C LEU A 68 -21.64 16.80 -10.74
N ARG A 69 -22.77 16.76 -10.04
CA ARG A 69 -24.05 17.30 -10.48
C ARG A 69 -24.36 18.53 -9.63
N LEU A 70 -24.01 19.70 -10.14
CA LEU A 70 -24.01 20.97 -9.41
C LEU A 70 -25.38 21.40 -8.88
N ASP A 71 -26.46 20.94 -9.51
CA ASP A 71 -27.83 21.20 -9.05
C ASP A 71 -28.27 20.27 -7.90
N GLY A 72 -27.52 19.20 -7.65
CA GLY A 72 -27.72 18.28 -6.53
C GLY A 72 -26.78 18.51 -5.34
N VAL A 73 -25.83 19.46 -5.46
CA VAL A 73 -24.95 19.85 -4.36
C VAL A 73 -25.78 20.52 -3.26
N ASP A 74 -25.45 20.21 -2.00
CA ASP A 74 -26.18 20.75 -0.84
C ASP A 74 -26.33 22.28 -0.97
N PRO A 75 -27.56 22.83 -0.88
CA PRO A 75 -27.80 24.27 -0.98
C PRO A 75 -27.07 25.12 0.07
N ALA A 76 -26.69 24.54 1.21
CA ALA A 76 -25.90 25.19 2.25
C ALA A 76 -24.40 25.28 1.90
N ALA A 77 -23.93 24.50 0.91
CA ALA A 77 -22.55 24.53 0.45
C ALA A 77 -22.28 25.77 -0.40
N ALA A 78 -21.11 26.38 -0.20
CA ALA A 78 -20.61 27.47 -1.02
C ALA A 78 -19.69 26.96 -2.15
N ALA A 79 -19.00 25.84 -1.93
CA ALA A 79 -18.07 25.26 -2.90
C ALA A 79 -17.89 23.74 -2.74
N VAL A 80 -17.32 23.13 -3.78
CA VAL A 80 -16.75 21.77 -3.77
C VAL A 80 -15.26 21.89 -4.07
N LEU A 81 -14.42 21.36 -3.19
CA LEU A 81 -12.97 21.30 -3.35
C LEU A 81 -12.58 19.96 -3.93
N CYS A 82 -11.94 19.95 -5.10
CA CYS A 82 -11.38 18.74 -5.70
C CYS A 82 -9.95 18.54 -5.18
N VAL A 83 -9.74 17.42 -4.52
CA VAL A 83 -8.51 17.08 -3.79
C VAL A 83 -7.83 15.89 -4.45
N VAL A 84 -6.51 15.93 -4.48
CA VAL A 84 -5.67 14.77 -4.77
C VAL A 84 -4.76 14.51 -3.58
N SER A 85 -4.48 13.24 -3.32
CA SER A 85 -3.52 12.82 -2.31
C SER A 85 -2.73 11.63 -2.80
N VAL A 86 -1.50 11.53 -2.34
CA VAL A 86 -0.79 10.25 -2.34
C VAL A 86 -1.11 9.56 -1.04
N ASP A 87 -1.34 8.25 -1.10
CA ASP A 87 -1.45 7.45 0.10
C ASP A 87 -0.05 7.32 0.73
N SER A 88 0.22 8.17 1.71
CA SER A 88 1.44 8.14 2.53
C SER A 88 1.58 6.84 3.34
N ALA A 89 0.52 6.03 3.37
CA ALA A 89 0.38 4.78 4.07
C ALA A 89 0.59 3.56 3.12
N SER A 90 0.67 3.79 1.81
CA SER A 90 0.95 2.76 0.82
C SER A 90 2.39 2.23 0.99
N PRO A 91 2.62 0.92 1.23
CA PRO A 91 3.97 0.39 1.42
C PRO A 91 4.87 0.68 0.22
N GLY A 92 5.93 1.45 0.49
CA GLY A 92 6.85 1.97 -0.51
C GLY A 92 6.40 3.27 -1.19
N GLY A 93 5.09 3.61 -1.22
CA GLY A 93 4.43 4.79 -1.83
C GLY A 93 5.29 6.06 -1.97
N PRO A 94 5.19 6.85 -3.07
CA PRO A 94 5.83 8.17 -3.05
C PRO A 94 5.15 8.96 -1.93
N ALA A 95 5.92 9.34 -0.91
CA ALA A 95 5.39 10.06 0.24
C ALA A 95 4.91 11.48 -0.12
N THR A 96 5.19 11.93 -1.34
CA THR A 96 4.85 13.26 -1.85
C THR A 96 4.41 13.19 -3.31
N LEU A 97 3.52 14.10 -3.70
CA LEU A 97 3.07 14.32 -5.07
C LEU A 97 4.24 14.76 -5.95
N CYS A 98 4.24 14.36 -7.21
CA CYS A 98 5.31 14.72 -8.13
C CYS A 98 5.33 16.23 -8.41
N ARG A 99 6.50 16.84 -8.18
CA ARG A 99 6.74 18.27 -8.46
C ARG A 99 6.40 18.68 -9.90
N GLN A 100 6.58 17.77 -10.85
CA GLN A 100 6.18 17.93 -12.24
C GLN A 100 5.47 16.66 -12.69
N GLY A 101 4.17 16.75 -12.98
CA GLY A 101 3.37 15.59 -13.38
C GLY A 101 1.88 15.76 -13.11
N LEU A 102 1.53 16.42 -12.00
CA LEU A 102 0.14 16.58 -11.60
C LEU A 102 -0.61 17.56 -12.53
N SER A 103 -1.46 17.00 -13.39
CA SER A 103 -2.36 17.73 -14.27
C SER A 103 -3.80 17.30 -14.02
N VAL A 104 -4.70 18.27 -13.87
CA VAL A 104 -6.12 18.02 -13.65
C VAL A 104 -6.95 18.52 -14.80
N THR A 105 -7.96 17.74 -15.18
CA THR A 105 -8.91 18.07 -16.24
C THR A 105 -10.32 18.03 -15.69
N LEU A 106 -11.09 19.08 -15.99
CA LEU A 106 -12.52 19.16 -15.74
C LEU A 106 -13.26 19.08 -17.08
N THR A 107 -14.05 18.04 -17.28
CA THR A 107 -14.86 17.83 -18.49
C THR A 107 -16.35 18.03 -18.20
N ASP A 108 -17.14 18.22 -19.27
CA ASP A 108 -18.61 18.16 -19.20
C ASP A 108 -19.13 16.71 -19.29
N GLU A 109 -20.46 16.55 -19.28
CA GLU A 109 -21.13 15.25 -19.38
C GLU A 109 -20.84 14.47 -20.68
N ASN A 110 -20.40 15.16 -21.73
CA ASN A 110 -20.04 14.54 -23.01
C ASN A 110 -18.54 14.25 -23.11
N GLY A 111 -17.78 14.51 -22.04
CA GLY A 111 -16.33 14.33 -21.99
C GLY A 111 -15.55 15.48 -22.64
N TYR A 112 -16.19 16.61 -22.97
CA TYR A 112 -15.48 17.75 -23.55
C TYR A 112 -14.67 18.49 -22.47
N PRO A 113 -13.35 18.70 -22.65
CA PRO A 113 -12.52 19.37 -21.66
C PRO A 113 -12.86 20.87 -21.57
N LEU A 114 -13.33 21.29 -20.40
CA LEU A 114 -13.67 22.66 -20.07
C LEU A 114 -12.46 23.40 -19.49
N VAL A 115 -11.76 22.76 -18.54
CA VAL A 115 -10.59 23.31 -17.86
C VAL A 115 -9.48 22.28 -17.79
N VAL A 116 -8.25 22.74 -18.03
CA VAL A 116 -7.02 22.00 -17.75
C VAL A 116 -6.17 22.88 -16.83
N PHE A 117 -5.56 22.27 -15.81
CA PHE A 117 -4.70 22.97 -14.86
C PHE A 117 -3.54 22.08 -14.47
N ASP A 118 -2.33 22.54 -14.77
CA ASP A 118 -1.09 21.93 -14.27
C ASP A 118 -0.82 22.50 -12.87
N VAL A 119 -0.87 21.63 -11.87
CA VAL A 119 -0.87 22.04 -10.46
C VAL A 119 0.56 22.36 -10.03
N PRO A 120 0.86 23.61 -9.61
CA PRO A 120 2.21 23.96 -9.20
C PRO A 120 2.48 23.42 -7.79
N LEU A 121 3.41 22.47 -7.68
CA LEU A 121 3.84 21.87 -6.40
C LEU A 121 5.33 22.15 -6.14
N VAL A 122 5.73 22.12 -4.87
CA VAL A 122 7.12 22.30 -4.43
C VAL A 122 7.85 20.95 -4.36
N GLY A 123 7.12 19.85 -4.16
CA GLY A 123 7.58 18.46 -4.12
C GLY A 123 7.66 17.85 -2.71
N SER A 124 7.26 18.59 -1.67
CA SER A 124 7.13 18.11 -0.29
C SER A 124 5.70 17.70 0.07
N GLU A 125 4.74 18.05 -0.76
CA GLU A 125 3.33 17.96 -0.45
C GLU A 125 2.78 16.55 -0.70
N ALA A 126 2.10 15.96 0.27
CA ALA A 126 1.46 14.65 0.15
C ALA A 126 -0.03 14.72 -0.23
N ALA A 127 -0.63 15.91 -0.17
CA ALA A 127 -1.96 16.18 -0.70
C ALA A 127 -2.05 17.59 -1.29
N ALA A 128 -3.02 17.82 -2.18
CA ALA A 128 -3.25 19.13 -2.77
C ALA A 128 -4.72 19.38 -3.10
N ILE A 129 -5.15 20.63 -2.92
CA ILE A 129 -6.41 21.14 -3.45
C ILE A 129 -6.14 21.67 -4.86
N CYS A 130 -6.68 20.99 -5.86
CA CYS A 130 -6.44 21.34 -7.25
C CYS A 130 -7.41 22.41 -7.73
N LEU A 131 -8.72 22.15 -7.61
CA LEU A 131 -9.78 23.02 -8.10
C LEU A 131 -10.79 23.31 -7.00
N GLU A 132 -11.33 24.52 -7.01
CA GLU A 132 -12.47 24.94 -6.21
C GLU A 132 -13.62 25.24 -7.17
N ILE A 133 -14.70 24.46 -7.10
CA ILE A 133 -15.94 24.67 -7.85
C ILE A 133 -16.90 25.38 -6.92
N TYR A 134 -17.09 26.68 -7.12
CA TYR A 134 -17.82 27.54 -6.19
C TYR A 134 -18.98 28.25 -6.86
N ARG A 135 -19.97 28.62 -6.05
CA ARG A 135 -21.13 29.37 -6.51
C ARG A 135 -20.93 30.86 -6.28
N ARG A 136 -21.19 31.68 -7.31
CA ARG A 136 -21.23 33.14 -7.20
C ARG A 136 -22.58 33.63 -7.71
N GLY A 137 -23.49 33.91 -6.78
CA GLY A 137 -24.88 34.24 -7.11
C GLY A 137 -25.62 33.01 -7.64
N THR A 138 -26.11 33.07 -8.89
CA THR A 138 -26.80 31.94 -9.55
C THR A 138 -25.90 31.10 -10.45
N GLU A 139 -24.64 31.53 -10.63
CA GLU A 139 -23.68 30.90 -11.52
C GLU A 139 -22.65 30.08 -10.74
N TRP A 140 -22.25 28.96 -11.34
CA TRP A 140 -21.11 28.17 -10.88
C TRP A 140 -19.85 28.57 -11.63
N LYS A 141 -18.75 28.61 -10.90
CA LYS A 141 -17.43 28.96 -11.42
C LYS A 141 -16.41 27.95 -10.89
N VAL A 142 -15.33 27.78 -11.63
CA VAL A 142 -14.17 27.02 -11.18
C VAL A 142 -13.01 27.98 -10.96
N ARG A 143 -12.25 27.78 -9.88
CA ARG A 143 -10.98 28.42 -9.59
C ARG A 143 -9.87 27.37 -9.53
N ALA A 144 -8.75 27.65 -10.18
CA ALA A 144 -7.53 26.88 -9.99
C ALA A 144 -6.89 27.31 -8.66
N VAL A 145 -6.74 26.38 -7.72
CA VAL A 145 -6.20 26.66 -6.38
C VAL A 145 -4.72 26.33 -6.36
N GLY A 146 -4.38 25.04 -6.45
CA GLY A 146 -3.00 24.55 -6.42
C GLY A 146 -2.33 24.74 -5.08
N GLN A 147 -3.04 24.45 -3.99
CA GLN A 147 -2.50 24.52 -2.63
C GLN A 147 -2.13 23.11 -2.17
N GLY A 148 -0.85 22.87 -1.93
CA GLY A 148 -0.36 21.61 -1.38
C GLY A 148 -0.27 21.61 0.16
N TYR A 149 -0.19 20.41 0.72
CA TYR A 149 -0.17 20.08 2.15
C TYR A 149 0.91 19.03 2.40
N ASP A 150 1.92 19.39 3.19
CA ASP A 150 3.02 18.50 3.55
C ASP A 150 2.55 17.35 4.46
N GLY A 151 1.63 17.62 5.40
CA GLY A 151 1.03 16.61 6.29
C GLY A 151 -0.05 15.76 5.63
N GLY A 152 -0.14 15.77 4.30
CA GLY A 152 -1.02 14.90 3.52
C GLY A 152 -2.51 15.15 3.71
N LEU A 153 -3.31 14.13 3.39
CA LEU A 153 -4.77 14.23 3.41
C LEU A 153 -5.29 14.52 4.83
N ALA A 154 -4.66 13.96 5.86
CA ALA A 154 -5.04 14.15 7.26
C ALA A 154 -4.94 15.63 7.70
N GLU A 155 -3.83 16.32 7.37
CA GLU A 155 -3.70 17.75 7.65
C GLU A 155 -4.76 18.56 6.90
N LEU A 156 -4.99 18.22 5.62
CA LEU A 156 -5.94 18.89 4.75
C LEU A 156 -7.37 18.79 5.31
N ILE A 157 -7.86 17.58 5.59
CA ILE A 157 -9.25 17.38 6.06
C ILE A 157 -9.48 18.01 7.44
N THR A 158 -8.48 17.94 8.33
CA THR A 158 -8.54 18.58 9.67
C THR A 158 -8.64 20.10 9.53
N ARG A 159 -7.85 20.71 8.64
CA ARG A 159 -7.92 22.16 8.37
C ARG A 159 -9.29 22.58 7.81
N HIS A 160 -9.93 21.69 7.06
CA HIS A 160 -11.26 21.89 6.47
C HIS A 160 -12.41 21.37 7.35
N GLY A 161 -12.17 21.17 8.64
CA GLY A 161 -13.23 20.94 9.64
C GLY A 161 -13.83 19.53 9.64
N VAL A 162 -13.21 18.58 8.95
CA VAL A 162 -13.54 17.16 9.13
C VAL A 162 -12.87 16.73 10.44
N GLU A 163 -13.67 16.43 11.46
CA GLU A 163 -13.16 15.73 12.64
C GLU A 163 -12.69 14.35 12.18
N VAL A 164 -11.38 14.15 12.16
CA VAL A 164 -10.81 12.82 12.26
C VAL A 164 -11.06 12.40 13.69
N ASP A 165 -11.78 11.31 13.92
CA ASP A 165 -11.91 10.72 15.26
C ASP A 165 -10.49 10.36 15.76
N GLU A 166 -9.81 11.31 16.41
CA GLU A 166 -8.90 10.99 17.49
C GLU A 166 -9.79 10.47 18.62
N PRO A 167 -9.59 9.24 19.10
CA PRO A 167 -10.45 8.69 20.14
C PRO A 167 -10.23 9.48 21.44
N ALA A 168 -11.11 10.45 21.69
CA ALA A 168 -11.30 11.02 23.02
C ALA A 168 -12.05 9.99 23.88
N PRO A 169 -11.65 9.78 25.14
CA PRO A 169 -12.12 8.66 25.94
C PRO A 169 -13.54 8.93 26.44
N ALA A 170 -14.53 8.26 25.83
CA ALA A 170 -15.89 8.22 26.35
C ALA A 170 -16.38 6.77 26.44
N GLY A 171 -16.67 6.35 27.67
CA GLY A 171 -17.71 5.41 28.05
C GLY A 171 -17.84 4.11 27.26
N VAL A 172 -17.52 3.00 27.93
CA VAL A 172 -17.82 1.64 27.51
C VAL A 172 -19.32 1.46 27.26
N GLU A 173 -19.75 1.55 26.00
CA GLU A 173 -21.01 0.96 25.55
C GLU A 173 -20.71 0.14 24.29
N GLN A 174 -20.81 -1.18 24.43
CA GLN A 174 -20.53 -2.16 23.38
C GLN A 174 -21.53 -1.97 22.22
N ILE A 175 -21.02 -1.58 21.05
CA ILE A 175 -21.74 -1.79 19.80
C ILE A 175 -21.79 -3.32 19.56
N PRO A 176 -22.97 -3.93 19.33
CA PRO A 176 -23.04 -5.36 19.06
C PRO A 176 -22.26 -5.68 17.79
N ALA A 177 -21.39 -6.69 17.88
CA ALA A 177 -20.58 -7.18 16.77
C ALA A 177 -21.48 -7.57 15.58
N VAL A 178 -21.27 -6.90 14.45
CA VAL A 178 -21.72 -7.37 13.14
C VAL A 178 -21.04 -8.72 12.89
N PRO A 179 -21.71 -9.73 12.29
CA PRO A 179 -21.07 -10.99 11.96
C PRO A 179 -19.85 -10.75 11.06
N GLY A 180 -18.71 -11.36 11.40
CA GLY A 180 -17.44 -11.18 10.66
C GLY A 180 -17.50 -11.59 9.18
N PRO A 181 -16.51 -11.19 8.37
CA PRO A 181 -16.48 -11.32 6.90
C PRO A 181 -16.43 -12.78 6.39
N ALA A 182 -16.36 -13.78 7.28
CA ALA A 182 -16.34 -15.21 6.95
C ALA A 182 -17.59 -15.72 6.19
N GLY A 183 -18.70 -14.99 6.18
CA GLY A 183 -19.93 -15.36 5.48
C GLY A 183 -20.02 -14.95 4.01
N ILE A 184 -19.12 -14.08 3.53
CA ILE A 184 -19.14 -13.59 2.14
C ILE A 184 -18.24 -14.51 1.28
N PRO A 185 -18.75 -15.07 0.17
CA PRO A 185 -17.93 -15.85 -0.77
C PRO A 185 -16.70 -15.04 -1.19
N LEU A 186 -15.52 -15.64 -1.08
CA LEU A 186 -14.27 -15.05 -1.57
C LEU A 186 -14.35 -14.96 -3.10
N ASP A 187 -14.31 -13.74 -3.63
CA ASP A 187 -14.02 -13.51 -5.04
C ASP A 187 -12.49 -13.54 -5.23
N PRO A 188 -11.93 -14.46 -6.04
CA PRO A 188 -10.51 -14.51 -6.33
C PRO A 188 -9.93 -13.19 -6.87
N ALA A 189 -10.76 -12.34 -7.49
CA ALA A 189 -10.35 -11.04 -8.02
C ALA A 189 -10.22 -9.94 -6.95
N HIS A 190 -10.65 -10.21 -5.71
CA HIS A 190 -10.61 -9.27 -4.57
C HIS A 190 -9.99 -9.94 -3.32
N SER A 191 -9.09 -10.91 -3.53
CA SER A 191 -8.44 -11.66 -2.45
C SER A 191 -7.39 -10.83 -1.72
N PHE A 192 -6.72 -9.91 -2.43
CA PHE A 192 -5.80 -8.95 -1.83
C PHE A 192 -6.53 -8.01 -0.87
N GLU A 193 -7.66 -7.43 -1.29
CA GLU A 193 -8.47 -6.52 -0.48
C GLU A 193 -8.90 -7.19 0.84
N ARG A 194 -9.27 -8.48 0.78
CA ARG A 194 -9.63 -9.23 1.98
C ARG A 194 -8.45 -9.43 2.93
N ALA A 195 -7.25 -9.72 2.41
CA ALA A 195 -6.04 -9.80 3.23
C ALA A 195 -5.69 -8.43 3.85
N TRP A 196 -5.93 -7.35 3.12
CA TRP A 196 -5.73 -5.98 3.58
C TRP A 196 -6.69 -5.60 4.71
N MET A 197 -7.98 -5.91 4.59
CA MET A 197 -8.96 -5.69 5.67
C MET A 197 -8.61 -6.46 6.95
N ILE A 198 -8.13 -7.70 6.82
CA ILE A 198 -7.68 -8.50 7.97
C ILE A 198 -6.48 -7.84 8.66
N LEU A 199 -5.57 -7.24 7.89
CA LEU A 199 -4.45 -6.49 8.44
C LEU A 199 -4.91 -5.19 9.13
N GLU A 200 -5.91 -4.50 8.58
CA GLU A 200 -6.53 -3.33 9.21
C GLU A 200 -7.13 -3.68 10.58
N ASP A 201 -7.91 -4.76 10.65
CA ASP A 201 -8.53 -5.22 11.89
C ASP A 201 -7.45 -5.60 12.93
N ALA A 202 -6.39 -6.30 12.50
CA ALA A 202 -5.24 -6.59 13.35
C ALA A 202 -4.57 -5.33 13.89
N ALA A 203 -4.34 -4.33 13.04
CA ALA A 203 -3.73 -3.06 13.40
C ALA A 203 -4.57 -2.28 14.41
N ARG A 204 -5.90 -2.23 14.21
CA ARG A 204 -6.82 -1.57 15.13
C ARG A 204 -6.90 -2.28 16.48
N SER A 205 -6.98 -3.60 16.49
CA SER A 205 -6.93 -4.39 17.74
C SER A 205 -5.62 -4.16 18.48
N ALA A 206 -4.49 -4.17 17.78
CA ALA A 206 -3.16 -3.91 18.35
C ALA A 206 -3.07 -2.49 18.96
N ALA A 207 -3.52 -1.47 18.23
CA ALA A 207 -3.55 -0.09 18.70
C ALA A 207 -4.46 0.08 19.92
N SER A 208 -5.66 -0.51 19.91
CA SER A 208 -6.58 -0.46 21.05
C SER A 208 -5.96 -1.08 22.30
N PHE A 209 -5.23 -2.19 22.15
CA PHE A 209 -4.55 -2.84 23.26
C PHE A 209 -3.39 -2.00 23.80
N ARG A 210 -2.53 -1.45 22.92
CA ARG A 210 -1.43 -0.55 23.30
C ARG A 210 -1.94 0.69 24.03
N SER A 211 -2.94 1.36 23.48
CA SER A 211 -3.57 2.53 24.10
C SER A 211 -4.16 2.21 25.49
N SER A 212 -4.78 1.04 25.65
CA SER A 212 -5.31 0.60 26.96
C SER A 212 -4.20 0.41 28.00
N ARG A 213 -3.03 -0.12 27.59
CA ARG A 213 -1.86 -0.27 28.47
C ARG A 213 -1.25 1.08 28.84
N GLU A 214 -1.12 1.98 27.86
CA GLU A 214 -0.61 3.34 28.09
C GLU A 214 -1.52 4.12 29.03
N TYR A 215 -2.85 4.00 28.86
CA TYR A 215 -3.82 4.61 29.77
C TYR A 215 -3.69 4.07 31.20
N ALA A 216 -3.57 2.75 31.37
CA ALA A 216 -3.39 2.13 32.67
C ALA A 216 -2.10 2.63 33.35
N GLN A 217 -1.00 2.74 32.59
CA GLN A 217 0.27 3.26 33.07
C GLN A 217 0.20 4.74 33.44
N ALA A 218 -0.36 5.59 32.57
CA ALA A 218 -0.50 7.02 32.85
C ALA A 218 -1.36 7.27 34.09
N ARG A 219 -2.46 6.51 34.24
CA ARG A 219 -3.30 6.56 35.43
C ARG A 219 -2.54 6.15 36.70
N LEU A 220 -1.73 5.09 36.62
CA LEU A 220 -0.89 4.66 37.74
C LEU A 220 0.10 5.76 38.12
N ASP A 221 0.79 6.36 37.14
CA ASP A 221 1.77 7.42 37.37
C ASP A 221 1.14 8.66 38.02
N ASP A 222 -0.07 9.04 37.61
CA ASP A 222 -0.84 10.13 38.22
C ASP A 222 -1.22 9.81 39.68
N GLU A 223 -1.72 8.59 39.94
CA GLU A 223 -2.11 8.15 41.28
C GLU A 223 -0.91 8.06 42.23
N LEU A 224 0.24 7.55 41.75
CA LEU A 224 1.50 7.49 42.51
C LEU A 224 2.06 8.89 42.79
N SER A 225 2.00 9.79 41.80
CA SER A 225 2.44 11.18 41.95
C SER A 225 1.60 11.93 42.98
N ALA A 226 0.27 11.74 42.92
CA ALA A 226 -0.66 12.32 43.90
C ALA A 226 -0.42 11.79 45.31
N SER A 227 -0.10 10.49 45.46
CA SER A 227 0.09 9.87 46.78
C SER A 227 1.32 10.41 47.53
N VAL A 228 2.30 10.96 46.81
CA VAL A 228 3.52 11.56 47.40
C VAL A 228 3.53 13.09 47.36
N ALA A 229 2.43 13.74 46.96
CA ALA A 229 2.38 15.19 46.84
C ALA A 229 2.63 15.91 48.18
N ASP A 230 2.11 15.39 49.30
CA ASP A 230 2.31 15.93 50.64
C ASP A 230 3.56 15.33 51.32
N PRO A 231 4.63 16.12 51.57
CA PRO A 231 5.85 15.64 52.22
C PRO A 231 5.66 15.06 53.62
N SER A 232 4.62 15.48 54.35
CA SER A 232 4.42 15.08 55.75
C SER A 232 3.82 13.69 55.92
N THR A 233 3.21 13.14 54.87
CA THR A 233 2.45 11.87 54.91
C THR A 233 2.98 10.79 53.96
N ARG A 234 4.04 11.07 53.19
CA ARG A 234 4.60 10.17 52.14
C ARG A 234 4.88 8.74 52.58
N ASN A 235 5.32 8.54 53.82
CA ASN A 235 5.68 7.22 54.36
C ASN A 235 4.61 6.64 55.29
N SER A 236 3.38 7.16 55.24
CA SER A 236 2.29 6.65 56.06
C SER A 236 1.79 5.29 55.52
N PRO A 237 1.31 4.38 56.38
CA PRO A 237 0.70 3.13 55.95
C PRO A 237 -0.45 3.34 54.95
N ALA A 238 -1.22 4.42 55.10
CA ALA A 238 -2.31 4.77 54.19
C ALA A 238 -1.83 5.10 52.77
N VAL A 239 -0.66 5.75 52.61
CA VAL A 239 -0.07 6.00 51.29
C VAL A 239 0.41 4.68 50.67
N VAL A 240 1.02 3.80 51.45
CA VAL A 240 1.45 2.47 50.97
C VAL A 240 0.27 1.63 50.50
N GLU A 241 -0.84 1.61 51.25
CA GLU A 241 -2.07 0.92 50.85
C GLU A 241 -2.69 1.53 49.60
N ALA A 242 -2.71 2.87 49.47
CA ALA A 242 -3.23 3.54 48.29
C ALA A 242 -2.41 3.24 47.03
N GLN A 243 -1.08 3.19 47.15
CA GLN A 243 -0.17 2.82 46.06
C GLN A 243 -0.36 1.36 45.64
N ALA A 244 -0.49 0.43 46.60
CA ALA A 244 -0.79 -0.96 46.30
C ALA A 244 -2.13 -1.11 45.57
N ALA A 245 -3.17 -0.42 46.02
CA ALA A 245 -4.47 -0.43 45.37
C ALA A 245 -4.45 0.22 43.97
N ALA A 246 -3.61 1.25 43.75
CA ALA A 246 -3.38 1.85 42.43
C ALA A 246 -2.73 0.87 41.46
N GLN A 247 -1.71 0.14 41.93
CA GLN A 247 -1.06 -0.92 41.17
C GLN A 247 -2.07 -2.02 40.80
N GLU A 248 -2.85 -2.53 41.76
CA GLU A 248 -3.85 -3.56 41.50
C GLU A 248 -4.88 -3.14 40.45
N ARG A 249 -5.30 -1.86 40.44
CA ARG A 249 -6.19 -1.32 39.41
C ARG A 249 -5.53 -1.26 38.03
N SER A 250 -4.28 -0.81 37.96
CA SER A 250 -3.51 -0.79 36.71
C SER A 250 -3.36 -2.21 36.15
N ASP A 251 -2.95 -3.16 37.00
CA ASP A 251 -2.78 -4.57 36.63
C ASP A 251 -4.11 -5.18 36.15
N ALA A 252 -5.23 -4.86 36.81
CA ALA A 252 -6.55 -5.34 36.41
C ALA A 252 -6.99 -4.79 35.04
N LEU A 253 -6.72 -3.51 34.75
CA LEU A 253 -7.01 -2.89 33.45
C LEU A 253 -6.17 -3.52 32.34
N VAL A 254 -4.87 -3.69 32.57
CA VAL A 254 -3.97 -4.35 31.60
C VAL A 254 -4.39 -5.79 31.36
N ALA A 255 -4.74 -6.54 32.40
CA ALA A 255 -5.17 -7.93 32.28
C ALA A 255 -6.50 -8.08 31.51
N GLU A 256 -7.45 -7.15 31.68
CA GLU A 256 -8.69 -7.14 30.89
C GLU A 256 -8.43 -6.80 29.42
N ALA A 257 -7.61 -5.79 29.16
CA ALA A 257 -7.23 -5.42 27.81
C ALA A 257 -6.51 -6.57 27.08
N GLN A 258 -5.62 -7.29 27.77
CA GLN A 258 -4.93 -8.46 27.23
C GLN A 258 -5.93 -9.59 26.90
N ARG A 259 -6.85 -9.92 27.81
CA ARG A 259 -7.87 -10.96 27.55
C ARG A 259 -8.71 -10.64 26.31
N LYS A 260 -9.10 -9.37 26.14
CA LYS A 260 -9.86 -8.93 24.97
C LYS A 260 -9.02 -9.08 23.70
N PHE A 261 -7.77 -8.60 23.72
CA PHE A 261 -6.86 -8.70 22.59
C PHE A 261 -6.56 -10.16 22.21
N ASP A 262 -6.33 -11.04 23.18
CA ASP A 262 -6.12 -12.47 22.96
C ASP A 262 -7.34 -13.12 22.28
N GLY A 263 -8.55 -12.72 22.69
CA GLY A 263 -9.79 -13.19 22.08
C GLY A 263 -9.93 -12.75 20.62
N GLU A 264 -9.70 -11.47 20.33
CA GLU A 264 -9.76 -10.90 18.98
C GLU A 264 -8.71 -11.52 18.05
N THR A 265 -7.47 -11.67 18.53
CA THR A 265 -6.38 -12.25 17.74
C THR A 265 -6.57 -13.75 17.50
N THR A 266 -7.14 -14.49 18.47
CA THR A 266 -7.52 -15.90 18.26
C THR A 266 -8.58 -16.03 17.18
N GLN A 267 -9.62 -15.18 17.23
CA GLN A 267 -10.65 -15.15 16.19
C GLN A 267 -10.04 -14.85 14.81
N LEU A 268 -9.18 -13.83 14.72
CA LEU A 268 -8.53 -13.47 13.47
C LEU A 268 -7.66 -14.61 12.91
N ALA A 269 -6.93 -15.31 13.78
CA ALA A 269 -6.13 -16.46 13.40
C ALA A 269 -7.00 -17.64 12.89
N ASP A 270 -8.18 -17.84 13.48
CA ASP A 270 -9.17 -18.81 12.98
C ASP A 270 -9.70 -18.41 11.59
N GLU A 271 -10.00 -17.12 11.38
CA GLU A 271 -10.48 -16.58 10.10
C GLU A 271 -9.42 -16.73 9.00
N LEU A 272 -8.17 -16.38 9.29
CA LEU A 272 -7.04 -16.56 8.38
C LEU A 272 -6.86 -18.03 7.96
N ARG A 273 -6.91 -18.96 8.93
CA ARG A 273 -6.85 -20.41 8.64
C ARG A 273 -8.02 -20.89 7.79
N ALA A 274 -9.21 -20.31 7.97
CA ALA A 274 -10.39 -20.69 7.19
C ALA A 274 -10.33 -20.22 5.73
N ILE A 275 -9.75 -19.03 5.47
CA ILE A 275 -9.66 -18.48 4.11
C ILE A 275 -8.45 -18.99 3.32
N ASP A 276 -7.38 -19.41 3.98
CA ASP A 276 -6.11 -19.79 3.33
C ASP A 276 -6.24 -20.85 2.22
N PRO A 277 -7.09 -21.90 2.33
CA PRO A 277 -7.32 -22.84 1.24
C PRO A 277 -8.11 -22.27 0.04
N LEU A 278 -8.76 -21.12 0.24
CA LEU A 278 -9.59 -20.43 -0.76
C LEU A 278 -8.81 -19.33 -1.50
N LEU A 279 -7.67 -18.90 -0.95
CA LEU A 279 -6.82 -17.89 -1.57
C LEU A 279 -6.15 -18.43 -2.84
N PRO A 280 -5.89 -17.56 -3.84
CA PRO A 280 -5.03 -17.94 -4.96
C PRO A 280 -3.62 -18.26 -4.46
N ARG A 281 -2.89 -19.12 -5.20
CA ARG A 281 -1.53 -19.56 -4.83
C ARG A 281 -0.56 -18.41 -4.55
N SER A 282 -0.70 -17.28 -5.25
CA SER A 282 0.14 -16.09 -5.02
C SER A 282 -0.04 -15.48 -3.63
N LEU A 283 -1.20 -15.66 -2.98
CA LEU A 283 -1.56 -15.13 -1.66
C LEU A 283 -1.57 -16.19 -0.54
N ALA A 284 -1.87 -17.45 -0.87
CA ALA A 284 -1.98 -18.55 0.10
C ALA A 284 -0.63 -18.93 0.72
N THR A 285 -0.62 -19.46 1.95
CA THR A 285 0.58 -20.08 2.56
C THR A 285 1.10 -21.23 1.68
N PHE A 286 2.39 -21.61 1.79
CA PHE A 286 2.90 -22.75 1.02
C PHE A 286 2.31 -24.09 1.50
N GLU A 287 1.87 -24.15 2.75
CA GLU A 287 1.19 -25.27 3.38
C GLU A 287 -0.28 -25.41 2.92
N SER A 288 -0.83 -24.37 2.29
CA SER A 288 -2.20 -24.35 1.79
C SER A 288 -2.46 -25.46 0.78
N ALA A 289 -3.66 -26.05 0.87
CA ALA A 289 -4.18 -26.95 -0.15
C ALA A 289 -4.32 -26.27 -1.54
N ALA A 290 -4.28 -24.93 -1.61
CA ALA A 290 -4.28 -24.19 -2.87
C ALA A 290 -3.14 -24.60 -3.82
N TRP A 291 -1.99 -25.04 -3.28
CA TRP A 291 -0.84 -25.48 -4.09
C TRP A 291 -1.00 -26.87 -4.70
N THR A 292 -1.79 -27.74 -4.08
CA THR A 292 -2.03 -29.12 -4.54
C THR A 292 -3.37 -29.29 -5.24
N ASN A 293 -4.30 -28.35 -5.06
CA ASN A 293 -5.61 -28.39 -5.70
C ASN A 293 -5.48 -28.25 -7.22
N PRO A 294 -6.05 -29.18 -8.00
CA PRO A 294 -5.95 -29.22 -9.45
C PRO A 294 -6.95 -28.28 -10.15
N VAL A 295 -7.78 -27.55 -9.41
CA VAL A 295 -8.70 -26.55 -9.97
C VAL A 295 -7.92 -25.25 -10.09
N PRO A 296 -7.43 -24.87 -11.30
CA PRO A 296 -6.86 -23.55 -11.48
C PRO A 296 -7.98 -22.54 -11.19
N SER A 297 -7.73 -21.61 -10.27
CA SER A 297 -8.44 -20.34 -10.35
C SER A 297 -8.09 -19.76 -11.71
N SER A 298 -9.05 -19.71 -12.64
CA SER A 298 -8.85 -19.07 -13.94
C SER A 298 -8.76 -17.54 -13.82
N ALA A 299 -9.03 -17.00 -12.63
CA ALA A 299 -8.89 -15.58 -12.34
C ALA A 299 -7.41 -15.24 -12.09
N ALA A 300 -6.97 -14.14 -12.71
CA ALA A 300 -5.69 -13.53 -12.36
C ALA A 300 -5.75 -13.12 -10.87
N ALA A 301 -4.65 -13.35 -10.15
CA ALA A 301 -4.55 -12.86 -8.79
C ALA A 301 -4.33 -11.35 -8.81
N ASP A 302 -4.97 -10.68 -7.85
CA ASP A 302 -4.88 -9.25 -7.60
C ASP A 302 -3.73 -8.87 -6.64
N GLY A 303 -3.08 -9.88 -6.03
CA GLY A 303 -2.00 -9.66 -5.07
C GLY A 303 -0.96 -10.77 -4.96
N LEU A 304 0.09 -10.43 -4.23
CA LEU A 304 1.28 -11.23 -3.94
C LEU A 304 1.57 -11.20 -2.44
N ARG A 305 1.68 -12.36 -1.81
CA ARG A 305 2.15 -12.47 -0.42
C ARG A 305 3.68 -12.37 -0.36
N LEU A 306 4.19 -11.51 0.51
CA LEU A 306 5.61 -11.29 0.75
C LEU A 306 6.11 -12.02 2.00
N GLY A 307 5.24 -12.23 2.99
CA GLY A 307 5.60 -12.80 4.28
C GLY A 307 4.50 -12.66 5.32
N GLU A 308 4.92 -12.60 6.58
CA GLU A 308 4.05 -12.40 7.74
C GLU A 308 4.52 -11.21 8.57
N LEU A 309 3.55 -10.39 9.01
CA LEU A 309 3.72 -9.37 10.03
C LEU A 309 3.46 -9.98 11.41
N SER A 310 4.30 -9.60 12.35
CA SER A 310 4.17 -9.98 13.76
C SER A 310 4.47 -8.80 14.67
N ALA A 311 3.84 -8.78 15.85
CA ALA A 311 4.13 -7.83 16.91
C ALA A 311 4.46 -8.62 18.17
N PRO A 312 5.74 -9.03 18.37
CA PRO A 312 6.10 -9.94 19.46
C PRO A 312 5.80 -9.41 20.86
N ASP A 313 5.74 -8.08 21.00
CA ASP A 313 5.34 -7.38 22.23
C ASP A 313 3.85 -7.52 22.56
N LEU A 314 3.04 -7.95 21.58
CA LEU A 314 1.60 -8.16 21.71
C LEU A 314 1.21 -9.64 21.74
N GLY A 315 2.10 -10.56 21.34
CA GLY A 315 1.90 -12.01 21.46
C GLY A 315 2.16 -12.81 20.18
N GLU A 316 1.36 -13.86 19.97
CA GLU A 316 1.53 -14.82 18.85
C GLU A 316 0.82 -14.41 17.56
N LEU A 317 0.21 -13.22 17.50
CA LEU A 317 -0.47 -12.73 16.29
C LEU A 317 0.48 -12.74 15.08
N ARG A 318 0.03 -13.37 13.99
CA ARG A 318 0.68 -13.38 12.68
C ARG A 318 -0.35 -13.01 11.62
N VAL A 319 0.00 -12.07 10.75
CA VAL A 319 -0.90 -11.57 9.70
C VAL A 319 -0.16 -11.60 8.37
N PRO A 320 -0.77 -12.05 7.26
CA PRO A 320 -0.12 -12.03 5.96
C PRO A 320 0.24 -10.60 5.53
N PHE A 321 1.48 -10.39 5.09
CA PHE A 321 1.88 -9.17 4.40
C PHE A 321 1.78 -9.39 2.90
N CYS A 322 0.89 -8.63 2.25
CA CYS A 322 0.64 -8.74 0.82
C CYS A 322 0.83 -7.40 0.13
N VAL A 323 1.10 -7.43 -1.17
CA VAL A 323 1.12 -6.27 -2.07
C VAL A 323 0.27 -6.54 -3.31
N HIS A 324 -0.11 -5.50 -4.05
CA HIS A 324 -0.78 -5.65 -5.33
C HIS A 324 0.04 -6.40 -6.37
N TYR A 325 -0.64 -7.08 -7.29
CA TYR A 325 -0.05 -7.72 -8.45
C TYR A 325 -0.58 -7.12 -9.77
N PRO A 326 0.29 -6.80 -10.76
CA PRO A 326 1.75 -6.79 -10.65
C PRO A 326 2.21 -5.75 -9.61
N PRO A 327 3.33 -5.98 -8.91
CA PRO A 327 3.83 -5.01 -7.95
C PRO A 327 4.19 -3.72 -8.70
N GLY A 328 3.68 -2.59 -8.22
CA GLY A 328 4.00 -1.27 -8.78
C GLY A 328 5.43 -0.80 -8.46
N ARG A 329 6.21 -1.63 -7.74
CA ARG A 329 7.56 -1.34 -7.27
C ARG A 329 8.43 -2.57 -7.44
N PRO A 330 9.74 -2.40 -7.66
CA PRO A 330 10.67 -3.51 -7.55
C PRO A 330 10.69 -4.05 -6.12
N LEU A 331 10.83 -5.36 -5.98
CA LEU A 331 11.05 -6.01 -4.69
C LEU A 331 12.55 -6.16 -4.48
N TRP A 332 13.10 -5.54 -3.43
CA TRP A 332 14.53 -5.65 -3.13
C TRP A 332 14.74 -6.54 -1.90
N VAL A 333 15.28 -7.73 -2.13
CA VAL A 333 15.68 -8.65 -1.06
C VAL A 333 17.09 -8.27 -0.59
N VAL A 334 17.14 -7.69 0.61
CA VAL A 334 18.37 -7.15 1.21
C VAL A 334 19.07 -8.19 2.04
N GLY A 335 20.33 -8.46 1.74
CA GLY A 335 21.20 -9.31 2.53
C GLY A 335 22.12 -10.18 1.67
N ASP A 336 22.76 -11.16 2.31
CA ASP A 336 23.66 -12.09 1.63
C ASP A 336 22.91 -12.89 0.54
N PRO A 337 23.46 -13.03 -0.68
CA PRO A 337 22.80 -13.72 -1.77
C PRO A 337 22.40 -15.18 -1.47
N ALA A 338 23.14 -15.89 -0.62
CA ALA A 338 22.81 -17.28 -0.25
C ALA A 338 21.67 -17.32 0.77
N GLU A 339 21.63 -16.39 1.72
CA GLU A 339 20.52 -16.25 2.66
C GLU A 339 19.24 -15.74 1.99
N ALA A 340 19.38 -14.90 0.96
CA ALA A 340 18.28 -14.36 0.18
C ALA A 340 17.62 -15.41 -0.74
N ALA A 341 18.38 -16.42 -1.17
CA ALA A 341 17.92 -17.36 -2.19
C ALA A 341 16.56 -18.03 -1.90
N PRO A 342 16.26 -18.52 -0.67
CA PRO A 342 14.93 -19.09 -0.35
C PRO A 342 13.79 -18.06 -0.40
N VAL A 343 14.05 -16.81 -0.04
CA VAL A 343 13.08 -15.71 -0.09
C VAL A 343 12.81 -15.32 -1.55
N VAL A 344 13.87 -15.13 -2.33
CA VAL A 344 13.79 -14.86 -3.77
C VAL A 344 13.03 -15.96 -4.49
N ALA A 345 13.29 -17.23 -4.14
CA ALA A 345 12.57 -18.37 -4.69
C ALA A 345 11.07 -18.33 -4.36
N ALA A 346 10.69 -17.98 -3.12
CA ALA A 346 9.29 -17.82 -2.75
C ALA A 346 8.60 -16.72 -3.58
N LEU A 347 9.20 -15.53 -3.65
CA LEU A 347 8.69 -14.39 -4.40
C LEU A 347 8.57 -14.71 -5.90
N ALA A 348 9.58 -15.38 -6.47
CA ALA A 348 9.59 -15.77 -7.87
C ALA A 348 8.45 -16.72 -8.20
N VAL A 349 8.26 -17.79 -7.40
CA VAL A 349 7.17 -18.74 -7.60
C VAL A 349 5.82 -18.04 -7.51
N ARG A 350 5.59 -17.24 -6.46
CA ARG A 350 4.34 -16.51 -6.25
C ARG A 350 4.03 -15.54 -7.41
N THR A 351 5.05 -14.84 -7.92
CA THR A 351 4.92 -13.91 -9.05
C THR A 351 4.55 -14.66 -10.33
N LEU A 352 5.16 -15.81 -10.59
CA LEU A 352 4.94 -16.59 -11.81
C LEU A 352 3.56 -17.29 -11.82
N VAL A 353 3.04 -17.72 -10.66
CA VAL A 353 1.68 -18.28 -10.56
C VAL A 353 0.56 -17.23 -10.54
N ALA A 354 0.87 -15.96 -10.30
CA ALA A 354 -0.14 -14.89 -10.13
C ALA A 354 -0.97 -14.60 -11.40
N SER A 355 -0.53 -15.04 -12.59
CA SER A 355 -1.39 -15.01 -13.79
C SER A 355 -1.39 -16.36 -14.50
N PRO A 356 -2.28 -17.27 -14.10
CA PRO A 356 -2.31 -18.65 -14.59
C PRO A 356 -2.72 -18.76 -16.08
N GLY A 357 -3.31 -17.72 -16.66
CA GLY A 357 -3.68 -17.67 -18.09
C GLY A 357 -2.52 -17.34 -19.04
N MET A 358 -1.32 -17.06 -18.52
CA MET A 358 -0.16 -16.63 -19.29
C MET A 358 1.03 -17.54 -19.02
N ALA A 359 1.78 -17.91 -20.07
CA ALA A 359 2.99 -18.70 -19.90
C ALA A 359 3.98 -17.96 -18.98
N PRO A 360 4.47 -18.59 -17.90
CA PRO A 360 5.46 -17.98 -17.04
C PRO A 360 6.76 -17.80 -17.84
N ARG A 361 7.41 -16.64 -17.70
CA ARG A 361 8.70 -16.35 -18.33
C ARG A 361 9.61 -15.61 -17.37
N LEU A 362 10.80 -16.17 -17.15
CA LEU A 362 11.76 -15.73 -16.16
C LEU A 362 13.11 -15.37 -16.82
N ALA A 363 13.61 -14.17 -16.55
CA ALA A 363 15.00 -13.82 -16.82
C ALA A 363 15.78 -13.67 -15.52
N VAL A 364 16.99 -14.22 -15.49
CA VAL A 364 17.83 -14.21 -14.28
C VAL A 364 19.25 -13.76 -14.62
N ILE A 365 19.75 -12.82 -13.82
CA ILE A 365 21.17 -12.54 -13.66
C ILE A 365 21.57 -13.10 -12.30
N ASP A 366 22.50 -14.04 -12.25
CA ASP A 366 22.96 -14.71 -11.03
C ASP A 366 24.49 -14.83 -11.05
N LEU A 367 25.16 -13.75 -10.66
CA LEU A 367 26.63 -13.68 -10.66
C LEU A 367 27.25 -14.50 -9.53
N SER A 368 26.55 -14.65 -8.40
CA SER A 368 27.01 -15.40 -7.23
C SER A 368 26.79 -16.91 -7.38
N GLY A 369 25.81 -17.32 -8.21
CA GLY A 369 25.37 -18.70 -8.35
C GLY A 369 24.43 -19.16 -7.23
N SER A 370 23.97 -18.25 -6.36
CA SER A 370 23.12 -18.61 -5.22
C SER A 370 21.71 -19.02 -5.63
N LEU A 371 21.27 -18.63 -6.83
CA LEU A 371 19.94 -18.92 -7.37
C LEU A 371 19.89 -20.18 -8.24
N ARG A 372 20.98 -20.97 -8.31
CA ARG A 372 21.02 -22.25 -9.07
C ARG A 372 19.93 -23.22 -8.63
N THR A 373 19.68 -23.34 -7.33
CA THR A 373 18.67 -24.26 -6.78
C THR A 373 17.23 -23.89 -7.18
N LEU A 374 17.01 -22.63 -7.56
CA LEU A 374 15.76 -22.14 -8.13
C LEU A 374 15.74 -22.30 -9.67
N THR A 375 16.84 -21.95 -10.34
CA THR A 375 16.88 -21.86 -11.82
C THR A 375 17.00 -23.21 -12.51
N GLU A 376 17.69 -24.19 -11.92
CA GLU A 376 17.80 -25.55 -12.47
C GLU A 376 16.43 -26.23 -12.69
N PRO A 377 15.52 -26.30 -11.70
CA PRO A 377 14.19 -26.89 -11.91
C PRO A 377 13.28 -26.02 -12.79
N LEU A 378 13.53 -24.71 -12.88
CA LEU A 378 12.74 -23.77 -13.69
C LEU A 378 13.27 -23.58 -15.13
N GLY A 379 14.16 -24.46 -15.60
CA GLY A 379 14.78 -24.33 -16.92
C GLY A 379 13.80 -24.19 -18.09
N ALA A 380 12.60 -24.79 -18.01
CA ALA A 380 11.56 -24.68 -19.03
C ALA A 380 10.85 -23.31 -19.07
N VAL A 381 10.96 -22.55 -17.99
CA VAL A 381 10.33 -21.23 -17.78
C VAL A 381 11.33 -20.09 -18.03
N LEU A 382 12.62 -20.40 -18.16
CA LEU A 382 13.66 -19.42 -18.48
C LEU A 382 13.47 -18.86 -19.89
N ASP A 383 13.41 -17.54 -19.98
CA ASP A 383 13.33 -16.80 -21.23
C ASP A 383 14.67 -16.82 -22.01
N SER A 384 15.78 -16.89 -21.28
CA SER A 384 17.13 -17.00 -21.81
C SER A 384 18.02 -17.79 -20.84
N PRO A 385 19.23 -18.21 -21.26
CA PRO A 385 20.23 -18.70 -20.32
C PRO A 385 20.47 -17.69 -19.19
N VAL A 386 20.70 -18.20 -17.97
CA VAL A 386 21.03 -17.38 -16.80
C VAL A 386 22.36 -16.66 -17.06
N VAL A 387 22.39 -15.34 -16.81
CA VAL A 387 23.62 -14.56 -16.91
C VAL A 387 24.46 -14.79 -15.66
N THR A 388 25.62 -15.43 -15.81
CA THR A 388 26.54 -15.73 -14.70
C THR A 388 27.88 -15.00 -14.82
N SER A 389 28.02 -14.08 -15.77
CA SER A 389 29.23 -13.30 -16.01
C SER A 389 28.91 -11.81 -16.04
N ALA A 390 29.69 -11.01 -15.30
CA ALA A 390 29.57 -9.55 -15.27
C ALA A 390 29.70 -8.91 -16.67
N SER A 391 30.47 -9.55 -17.59
CA SER A 391 30.63 -9.06 -18.97
C SER A 391 29.34 -9.01 -19.78
N ASP A 392 28.34 -9.81 -19.39
CA ASP A 392 27.13 -10.02 -20.18
C ASP A 392 25.92 -9.28 -19.58
N VAL A 393 26.08 -8.69 -18.39
CA VAL A 393 25.03 -7.98 -17.64
C VAL A 393 24.47 -6.80 -18.43
N THR A 394 25.33 -5.88 -18.89
CA THR A 394 24.90 -4.68 -19.62
C THR A 394 24.17 -5.03 -20.91
N ALA A 395 24.64 -6.04 -21.64
CA ALA A 395 23.98 -6.50 -22.86
C ALA A 395 22.58 -7.06 -22.55
N ARG A 396 22.44 -7.84 -21.47
CA ARG A 396 21.14 -8.38 -21.05
C ARG A 396 20.17 -7.28 -20.61
N LEU A 397 20.62 -6.34 -19.78
CA LEU A 397 19.77 -5.22 -19.32
C LEU A 397 19.34 -4.30 -20.46
N THR A 398 20.20 -4.11 -21.46
CA THR A 398 19.85 -3.36 -22.67
C THR A 398 18.73 -4.05 -23.44
N ALA A 399 18.85 -5.36 -23.70
CA ALA A 399 17.81 -6.12 -24.39
C ALA A 399 16.48 -6.16 -23.62
N LEU A 400 16.53 -6.24 -22.29
CA LEU A 400 15.34 -6.17 -21.44
C LEU A 400 14.66 -4.79 -21.53
N SER A 401 15.44 -3.71 -21.50
CA SER A 401 14.91 -2.34 -21.62
C SER A 401 14.22 -2.13 -22.97
N GLU A 402 14.86 -2.56 -24.06
CA GLU A 402 14.30 -2.50 -25.41
C GLU A 402 13.01 -3.33 -25.55
N SER A 403 12.94 -4.49 -24.88
CA SER A 403 11.74 -5.34 -24.85
C SER A 403 10.56 -4.64 -24.16
N VAL A 404 10.81 -4.00 -23.02
CA VAL A 404 9.80 -3.21 -22.28
C VAL A 404 9.34 -2.01 -23.10
N ASP A 405 10.26 -1.26 -23.72
CA ASP A 405 9.92 -0.10 -24.57
C ASP A 405 9.04 -0.52 -25.75
N LEU A 406 9.39 -1.62 -26.42
CA LEU A 406 8.64 -2.14 -27.54
C LEU A 406 7.24 -2.60 -27.13
N ALA A 407 7.12 -3.26 -25.99
CA ALA A 407 5.82 -3.69 -25.44
C ALA A 407 4.94 -2.50 -25.06
N GLU A 408 5.53 -1.45 -24.47
CA GLU A 408 4.78 -0.25 -24.12
C GLU A 408 4.28 0.49 -25.36
N MET A 409 5.13 0.60 -26.40
CA MET A 409 4.73 1.14 -27.70
C MET A 409 3.59 0.34 -28.33
N ALA A 410 3.64 -0.99 -28.25
CA ALA A 410 2.59 -1.86 -28.76
C ALA A 410 1.27 -1.72 -27.98
N ALA A 411 1.34 -1.65 -26.65
CA ALA A 411 0.19 -1.41 -25.78
C ALA A 411 -0.49 -0.07 -26.11
N ARG A 412 0.29 1.02 -26.24
CA ARG A 412 -0.21 2.36 -26.62
C ARG A 412 -0.85 2.39 -28.02
N SER A 413 -0.41 1.54 -28.93
CA SER A 413 -0.95 1.42 -30.29
C SER A 413 -2.14 0.46 -30.39
N GLY A 414 -2.61 -0.10 -29.27
CA GLY A 414 -3.78 -0.97 -29.20
C GLY A 414 -3.52 -2.41 -29.68
N ILE A 415 -2.25 -2.78 -29.87
CA ILE A 415 -1.83 -4.16 -30.15
C ILE A 415 -1.81 -4.89 -28.81
N ARG A 416 -2.92 -5.58 -28.48
CA ARG A 416 -3.16 -6.19 -27.17
C ARG A 416 -2.40 -7.50 -26.90
N ASP A 417 -1.77 -8.08 -27.93
CA ASP A 417 -1.21 -9.44 -27.87
C ASP A 417 0.31 -9.52 -27.67
N SER A 418 1.03 -8.39 -27.54
CA SER A 418 2.48 -8.41 -27.29
C SER A 418 2.78 -8.06 -25.83
N ILE A 419 2.76 -9.07 -24.97
CA ILE A 419 3.28 -8.97 -23.61
C ILE A 419 4.81 -9.09 -23.71
N PRO A 420 5.59 -8.26 -23.00
CA PRO A 420 7.04 -8.35 -23.03
C PRO A 420 7.50 -9.69 -22.47
N GLU A 421 8.54 -10.21 -23.10
CA GLU A 421 9.29 -11.35 -22.62
C GLU A 421 10.56 -10.75 -22.00
N PRO A 422 10.79 -10.88 -20.67
CA PRO A 422 10.15 -11.74 -19.65
C PRO A 422 9.08 -11.07 -18.75
N ARG A 423 8.31 -11.90 -18.02
CA ARG A 423 7.32 -11.47 -17.00
C ARG A 423 7.93 -11.18 -15.63
N LEU A 424 9.02 -11.87 -15.30
CA LEU A 424 9.79 -11.62 -14.09
C LEU A 424 11.27 -11.53 -14.45
N VAL A 425 11.92 -10.48 -13.97
CA VAL A 425 13.36 -10.29 -14.01
C VAL A 425 13.90 -10.41 -12.58
N ILE A 426 14.90 -11.27 -12.37
CA ILE A 426 15.64 -11.38 -11.12
C ILE A 426 17.07 -10.91 -11.35
N LEU A 427 17.50 -9.92 -10.57
CA LEU A 427 18.83 -9.34 -10.61
C LEU A 427 19.59 -9.72 -9.34
N GLY A 428 20.45 -10.73 -9.45
CA GLY A 428 21.30 -11.22 -8.38
C GLY A 428 22.55 -10.37 -8.16
N ASP A 429 22.99 -10.27 -6.91
CA ASP A 429 24.25 -9.66 -6.48
C ASP A 429 24.36 -8.14 -6.76
N PHE A 430 23.25 -7.44 -6.97
CA PHE A 430 23.26 -6.00 -7.24
C PHE A 430 23.67 -5.21 -5.98
N PRO A 431 24.56 -4.20 -6.06
CA PRO A 431 25.14 -3.59 -7.28
C PRO A 431 26.48 -4.20 -7.74
N HIS A 432 26.95 -5.29 -7.15
CA HIS A 432 28.24 -5.89 -7.48
C HIS A 432 28.24 -6.58 -8.84
N GLY A 433 29.24 -6.28 -9.67
CA GLY A 433 29.35 -6.83 -11.03
C GLY A 433 28.47 -6.15 -12.08
N TYR A 434 27.77 -5.07 -11.71
CA TYR A 434 27.01 -4.21 -12.63
C TYR A 434 27.86 -3.02 -13.07
N GLY A 435 27.71 -2.62 -14.33
CA GLY A 435 28.39 -1.46 -14.91
C GLY A 435 27.77 -0.12 -14.47
N ALA A 436 28.48 0.98 -14.74
CA ALA A 436 28.09 2.32 -14.28
C ALA A 436 26.76 2.84 -14.84
N GLU A 437 26.30 2.32 -15.99
CA GLU A 437 25.00 2.70 -16.58
C GLU A 437 23.89 1.71 -16.23
N ASP A 438 24.22 0.55 -15.64
CA ASP A 438 23.26 -0.53 -15.44
C ASP A 438 22.22 -0.15 -14.39
N ALA A 439 22.59 0.60 -13.35
CA ALA A 439 21.64 1.11 -12.36
C ALA A 439 20.53 1.96 -13.01
N ALA A 440 20.87 2.81 -13.98
CA ALA A 440 19.89 3.62 -14.72
C ALA A 440 18.95 2.74 -15.57
N ARG A 441 19.47 1.64 -16.15
CA ARG A 441 18.64 0.67 -16.90
C ARG A 441 17.70 -0.08 -15.97
N ILE A 442 18.14 -0.41 -14.77
CA ILE A 442 17.32 -1.08 -13.77
C ILE A 442 16.21 -0.14 -13.26
N VAL A 443 16.51 1.16 -13.06
CA VAL A 443 15.49 2.19 -12.79
C VAL A 443 14.48 2.25 -13.93
N HIS A 444 14.93 2.26 -15.19
CA HIS A 444 14.04 2.24 -16.35
C HIS A 444 13.10 1.03 -16.34
N LEU A 445 13.63 -0.17 -16.09
CA LEU A 445 12.84 -1.40 -15.96
C LEU A 445 11.85 -1.33 -14.80
N ALA A 446 12.23 -0.74 -13.66
CA ALA A 446 11.37 -0.56 -12.50
C ALA A 446 10.19 0.39 -12.80
N ASP A 447 10.44 1.47 -13.54
CA ASP A 447 9.42 2.49 -13.86
C ASP A 447 8.46 2.01 -14.97
N HIS A 448 8.97 1.32 -15.99
CA HIS A 448 8.19 1.02 -17.22
C HIS A 448 7.70 -0.43 -17.26
N GLY A 449 8.39 -1.36 -16.61
CA GLY A 449 8.05 -2.78 -16.59
C GLY A 449 6.64 -3.10 -16.06
N PRO A 450 6.20 -2.53 -14.93
CA PRO A 450 4.89 -2.85 -14.35
C PRO A 450 3.71 -2.56 -15.29
N ALA A 451 3.77 -1.47 -16.07
CA ALA A 451 2.72 -1.08 -17.01
C ALA A 451 2.48 -2.11 -18.12
N VAL A 452 3.48 -2.94 -18.39
CA VAL A 452 3.45 -4.01 -19.40
C VAL A 452 3.53 -5.41 -18.79
N GLY A 453 3.43 -5.53 -17.46
CA GLY A 453 3.36 -6.81 -16.75
C GLY A 453 4.71 -7.46 -16.44
N THR A 454 5.82 -6.73 -16.56
CA THR A 454 7.15 -7.19 -16.12
C THR A 454 7.40 -6.76 -14.67
N SER A 455 7.60 -7.73 -13.78
CA SER A 455 7.99 -7.51 -12.39
C SER A 455 9.50 -7.63 -12.20
N LEU A 456 10.04 -6.93 -11.20
CA LEU A 456 11.47 -6.89 -10.92
C LEU A 456 11.76 -7.31 -9.47
N ILE A 457 12.66 -8.28 -9.30
CA ILE A 457 13.26 -8.65 -8.02
C ILE A 457 14.75 -8.32 -8.06
N ILE A 458 15.23 -7.57 -7.07
CA ILE A 458 16.63 -7.19 -6.88
C ILE A 458 17.15 -7.93 -5.65
N VAL A 459 18.37 -8.47 -5.71
CA VAL A 459 19.01 -9.18 -4.61
C VAL A 459 20.39 -8.59 -4.38
N GLY A 460 20.69 -8.25 -3.13
CA GLY A 460 22.00 -7.77 -2.72
C GLY A 460 21.89 -6.75 -1.61
N ASP A 461 22.73 -5.71 -1.63
CA ASP A 461 22.74 -4.68 -0.59
C ASP A 461 22.70 -3.26 -1.17
N SER A 462 22.45 -2.27 -0.32
CA SER A 462 22.45 -0.86 -0.73
C SER A 462 23.80 -0.17 -0.51
N ALA A 463 24.91 -0.91 -0.30
CA ALA A 463 26.21 -0.31 0.01
C ALA A 463 26.71 0.63 -1.10
N GLY A 464 26.25 0.44 -2.35
CA GLY A 464 26.53 1.32 -3.49
C GLY A 464 25.74 2.64 -3.53
N ALA A 465 24.68 2.80 -2.73
CA ALA A 465 23.76 3.94 -2.81
C ALA A 465 24.44 5.30 -2.57
N ALA A 466 25.44 5.35 -1.68
CA ALA A 466 26.18 6.58 -1.41
C ALA A 466 27.03 7.06 -2.62
N SER A 467 27.39 6.16 -3.53
CA SER A 467 28.28 6.42 -4.66
C SER A 467 27.59 6.44 -6.03
N ASP A 468 26.44 5.79 -6.16
CA ASP A 468 25.71 5.65 -7.42
C ASP A 468 24.26 6.18 -7.26
N PRO A 469 23.90 7.27 -7.97
CA PRO A 469 22.56 7.84 -7.90
C PRO A 469 21.44 6.88 -8.32
N GLY A 470 21.71 5.96 -9.25
CA GLY A 470 20.72 4.97 -9.70
C GLY A 470 20.42 3.95 -8.61
N VAL A 471 21.45 3.49 -7.89
CA VAL A 471 21.31 2.59 -6.72
C VAL A 471 20.50 3.30 -5.62
N ALA A 472 20.79 4.57 -5.34
CA ALA A 472 20.03 5.36 -4.35
C ALA A 472 18.56 5.56 -4.74
N VAL A 473 18.28 5.76 -6.04
CA VAL A 473 16.89 5.84 -6.53
C VAL A 473 16.18 4.51 -6.32
N LEU A 474 16.81 3.39 -6.69
CA LEU A 474 16.25 2.05 -6.49
C LEU A 474 15.98 1.76 -5.02
N GLU A 475 16.89 2.14 -4.12
CA GLU A 475 16.74 1.88 -2.68
C GLU A 475 15.50 2.58 -2.12
N ARG A 476 15.22 3.79 -2.62
CA ARG A 476 14.07 4.60 -2.21
C ARG A 476 12.74 4.12 -2.80
N ILE A 477 12.73 3.61 -4.04
CA ILE A 477 11.48 3.21 -4.71
C ILE A 477 11.12 1.74 -4.48
N ALA A 478 12.10 0.88 -4.17
CA ALA A 478 11.86 -0.54 -3.98
C ALA A 478 11.13 -0.84 -2.66
N GLN A 479 10.29 -1.88 -2.69
CA GLN A 479 9.83 -2.52 -1.47
C GLN A 479 10.96 -3.36 -0.90
N GLN A 480 11.50 -2.94 0.24
CA GLN A 480 12.55 -3.65 0.94
C GLN A 480 12.00 -4.92 1.62
N ILE A 481 12.73 -6.02 1.49
CA ILE A 481 12.42 -7.33 2.08
C ILE A 481 13.71 -7.88 2.69
N PRO A 482 13.75 -8.23 3.98
CA PRO A 482 14.98 -8.75 4.56
C PRO A 482 15.24 -10.17 4.04
N ALA A 483 16.47 -10.53 3.71
CA ALA A 483 16.85 -11.92 3.48
C ALA A 483 16.84 -12.73 4.80
N SER A 484 17.27 -12.07 5.87
CA SER A 484 17.32 -12.55 7.25
C SER A 484 17.21 -11.37 8.22
N GLY A 485 16.95 -11.65 9.50
CA GLY A 485 16.81 -10.62 10.52
C GLY A 485 15.42 -10.01 10.61
N ILE A 486 15.35 -8.81 11.18
CA ILE A 486 14.10 -8.10 11.49
C ILE A 486 14.04 -6.86 10.60
N LEU A 487 13.02 -6.77 9.75
CA LEU A 487 12.62 -5.51 9.13
C LEU A 487 11.34 -5.02 9.81
N THR A 488 11.37 -3.78 10.28
CA THR A 488 10.19 -3.13 10.82
C THR A 488 9.41 -2.47 9.69
N VAL A 489 8.11 -2.71 9.65
CA VAL A 489 7.15 -2.10 8.73
C VAL A 489 6.07 -1.44 9.58
N SER A 490 5.81 -0.16 9.36
CA SER A 490 4.72 0.52 10.07
C SER A 490 3.41 0.31 9.33
N ASP A 491 2.32 0.03 10.04
CA ASP A 491 1.01 -0.08 9.40
C ASP A 491 0.41 1.29 9.04
N PRO A 492 -0.41 1.35 7.99
CA PRO A 492 -0.93 2.62 7.47
C PRO A 492 -1.99 3.29 8.34
N TRP A 493 -2.72 2.54 9.16
CA TRP A 493 -3.89 3.05 9.88
C TRP A 493 -3.55 3.64 11.23
N THR A 494 -2.59 3.02 11.92
CA THR A 494 -2.25 3.32 13.31
C THR A 494 -0.79 3.72 13.48
N GLY A 495 0.05 3.48 12.45
CA GLY A 495 1.47 3.76 12.49
C GLY A 495 2.25 2.83 13.43
N ASN A 496 1.63 1.72 13.89
CA ASN A 496 2.34 0.78 14.75
C ASN A 496 3.38 0.01 13.95
N ASP A 497 4.49 -0.26 14.62
CA ASP A 497 5.58 -1.05 14.08
C ASP A 497 5.29 -2.55 14.15
N TRP A 498 5.45 -3.21 13.00
CA TRP A 498 5.36 -4.65 12.81
C TRP A 498 6.69 -5.23 12.34
N ILE A 499 6.98 -6.46 12.73
CA ILE A 499 8.13 -7.20 12.23
C ILE A 499 7.70 -8.04 11.03
N LEU A 500 8.27 -7.74 9.87
CA LEU A 500 8.14 -8.56 8.66
C LEU A 500 9.08 -9.75 8.73
N THR A 501 8.51 -10.95 8.71
CA THR A 501 9.21 -12.20 8.42
C THR A 501 8.87 -12.62 6.99
N PRO A 502 9.82 -12.62 6.05
CA PRO A 502 9.55 -12.96 4.66
C PRO A 502 9.19 -14.43 4.49
N ASP A 503 8.32 -14.73 3.53
CA ASP A 503 8.07 -16.11 3.13
C ASP A 503 9.35 -16.71 2.53
N ARG A 504 9.58 -18.00 2.80
CA ARG A 504 10.68 -18.78 2.23
C ARG A 504 10.13 -19.99 1.51
N LEU A 505 10.72 -20.33 0.37
CA LEU A 505 10.33 -21.54 -0.35
C LEU A 505 10.57 -22.77 0.56
N PRO A 506 9.62 -23.71 0.69
CA PRO A 506 9.75 -24.82 1.62
C PRO A 506 11.07 -25.58 1.47
N ASP A 507 11.70 -25.90 2.59
CA ASP A 507 12.97 -26.65 2.61
C ASP A 507 12.78 -28.14 2.35
N HIS A 508 11.58 -28.68 2.65
CA HIS A 508 11.29 -30.08 2.45
C HIS A 508 11.25 -30.43 0.95
N PRO A 509 12.13 -31.32 0.43
CA PRO A 509 12.30 -31.52 -1.01
C PRO A 509 11.03 -31.88 -1.79
N LEU A 510 10.16 -32.72 -1.22
CA LEU A 510 8.92 -33.12 -1.87
C LEU A 510 7.89 -31.98 -1.93
N HIS A 511 7.86 -31.13 -0.92
CA HIS A 511 6.94 -29.99 -0.87
C HIS A 511 7.43 -28.90 -1.83
N ARG A 512 8.74 -28.64 -1.84
CA ARG A 512 9.39 -27.78 -2.82
C ARG A 512 9.10 -28.23 -4.26
N ALA A 513 9.30 -29.52 -4.56
CA ALA A 513 8.99 -30.08 -5.88
C ALA A 513 7.51 -29.83 -6.25
N SER A 514 6.57 -30.19 -5.37
CA SER A 514 5.14 -29.96 -5.61
C SER A 514 4.79 -28.50 -5.88
N VAL A 515 5.45 -27.55 -5.22
CA VAL A 515 5.26 -26.11 -5.45
C VAL A 515 5.83 -25.69 -6.80
N LEU A 516 7.00 -26.18 -7.19
CA LEU A 516 7.64 -25.86 -8.47
C LEU A 516 6.94 -26.51 -9.66
N ASP A 517 6.43 -27.73 -9.50
CA ASP A 517 5.64 -28.47 -10.50
C ASP A 517 4.38 -27.67 -10.90
N SER A 518 3.87 -26.84 -10.00
CA SER A 518 2.75 -25.93 -10.25
C SER A 518 3.05 -24.87 -11.33
N LEU A 519 4.32 -24.59 -11.62
CA LEU A 519 4.79 -23.66 -12.65
C LEU A 519 5.09 -24.34 -13.99
N THR A 520 5.55 -25.59 -13.95
CA THR A 520 6.01 -26.34 -15.12
C THR A 520 4.93 -27.26 -15.69
N GLY A 521 3.88 -27.55 -14.89
CA GLY A 521 2.81 -28.48 -15.24
C GLY A 521 3.27 -29.95 -15.24
N GLN A 522 4.35 -30.26 -14.53
CA GLN A 522 4.93 -31.61 -14.43
C GLN A 522 4.33 -32.45 -13.30
#